data_AF-A0A7C2YDJ4-F1
#
_entry.id   AF-A0A7C2YDJ4-F1
#
_cell.length_a   1.000
_cell.length_b   1.000
_cell.length_c   1.000
_cell.angle_alpha   90.00
_cell.angle_beta   90.00
_cell.angle_gamma   90.00
#
_symmetry.space_group_name_H-M   'P 1'
#
loop_
_entity.id
_entity.type
_entity.pdbx_description
1 polymer ?
#
loop_
_entity_poly.entity_id
_entity_poly.type
_entity_poly.pdbx_seq_one_letter_code
_entity_poly.pdbx_strand_id
1 'polypeptide(L)'
;MSEESHDQENFSVYATDYATGKTLDAARAFYVEGSDVHHCDPQRVMRNEVGGVYTMDWHRCDPSLVAFGSREAAAAFQTQHGGRVMSFAEAKEAVKIH
;
A
#
# COMPACT_ATOMS: atom_id res chain seq x y z
N MET A 1 43.31 7.92 0.49
CA MET A 1 41.89 8.12 0.80
C MET A 1 41.22 8.40 -0.53
N SER A 2 40.69 7.35 -1.14
CA SER A 2 40.06 7.40 -2.46
C SER A 2 38.69 6.76 -2.28
N GLU A 3 37.71 7.64 -2.23
CA GLU A 3 36.27 7.51 -2.52
C GLU A 3 35.71 6.08 -2.58
N GLU A 4 34.90 5.74 -1.56
CA GLU A 4 33.99 4.61 -1.56
C GLU A 4 32.99 4.74 -2.72
N SER A 5 33.06 3.79 -3.64
CA SER A 5 32.15 3.60 -4.76
C SER A 5 30.73 3.38 -4.26
N HIS A 6 29.80 4.22 -4.69
CA HIS A 6 28.37 4.00 -4.49
C HIS A 6 27.95 2.66 -5.10
N ASP A 7 27.65 1.68 -4.24
CA ASP A 7 26.90 0.48 -4.60
C ASP A 7 25.51 0.90 -5.06
N GLN A 8 25.35 1.02 -6.37
CA GLN A 8 24.04 1.23 -6.98
C GLN A 8 23.35 -0.13 -7.06
N GLU A 9 22.72 -0.53 -5.96
CA GLU A 9 21.94 -1.77 -5.91
C GLU A 9 20.75 -1.67 -6.88
N ASN A 10 20.82 -2.43 -7.98
CA ASN A 10 19.82 -2.46 -9.03
C ASN A 10 18.62 -3.32 -8.61
N PHE A 11 17.87 -2.89 -7.60
CA PHE A 11 16.64 -3.56 -7.19
C PHE A 11 15.50 -3.25 -8.17
N SER A 12 15.03 -4.28 -8.87
CA SER A 12 13.77 -4.20 -9.62
C SER A 12 12.61 -4.30 -8.64
N VAL A 13 11.95 -3.18 -8.34
CA VAL A 13 10.78 -3.13 -7.46
C VAL A 13 9.53 -2.98 -8.30
N TYR A 14 8.56 -3.85 -8.04
CA TYR A 14 7.28 -3.87 -8.76
C TYR A 14 6.13 -3.63 -7.79
N ALA A 15 5.06 -3.03 -8.30
CA ALA A 15 3.79 -2.91 -7.62
C ALA A 15 2.68 -3.49 -8.49
N THR A 16 1.53 -3.80 -7.90
CA THR A 16 0.34 -4.22 -8.65
C THR A 16 -0.65 -3.07 -8.66
N ASP A 17 -1.05 -2.65 -9.86
CA ASP A 17 -2.10 -1.65 -10.03
C ASP A 17 -3.42 -2.16 -9.44
N TYR A 18 -3.99 -1.41 -8.50
CA TYR A 18 -5.21 -1.81 -7.81
C TYR A 18 -6.42 -1.92 -8.76
N ALA A 19 -6.54 -1.00 -9.72
CA ALA A 19 -7.70 -0.93 -10.60
C ALA A 19 -7.70 -2.03 -11.68
N THR A 20 -6.52 -2.40 -12.17
CA THR A 20 -6.38 -3.29 -13.34
C THR A 20 -5.71 -4.62 -13.04
N GLY A 21 -5.08 -4.77 -11.87
CA GLY A 21 -4.31 -5.97 -11.49
C GLY A 21 -2.99 -6.14 -12.26
N LYS A 22 -2.58 -5.15 -13.06
CA LYS A 22 -1.35 -5.22 -13.85
C LYS A 22 -0.12 -4.90 -13.02
N THR A 23 1.01 -5.50 -13.37
CA THR A 23 2.31 -5.13 -12.80
C THR A 23 2.72 -3.73 -13.26
N LEU A 24 3.17 -2.92 -12.32
CA LEU A 24 3.72 -1.58 -12.49
C LEU A 24 5.19 -1.56 -12.05
N ASP A 25 5.97 -0.69 -12.67
CA ASP A 25 7.23 -0.22 -12.10
C ASP A 25 6.91 0.61 -10.85
N ALA A 26 7.31 0.12 -9.68
CA ALA A 26 7.01 0.76 -8.40
C ALA A 26 7.54 2.19 -8.34
N ALA A 27 8.69 2.46 -8.98
CA ALA A 27 9.31 3.78 -8.97
C ALA A 27 8.48 4.85 -9.69
N ARG A 28 7.58 4.43 -10.58
CA ARG A 28 6.73 5.31 -11.40
C ARG A 28 5.26 5.27 -11.00
N ALA A 29 4.92 4.46 -10.01
CA ALA A 29 3.56 4.33 -9.51
C ALA A 29 3.23 5.47 -8.51
N PHE A 30 1.93 5.68 -8.33
CA PHE A 30 1.37 6.52 -7.29
C PHE A 30 0.74 5.63 -6.22
N TYR A 31 0.83 6.04 -4.97
CA TYR A 31 0.39 5.27 -3.82
C TYR A 31 -0.65 6.04 -3.04
N VAL A 32 -1.61 5.34 -2.45
CA VAL A 32 -2.52 5.88 -1.44
C VAL A 32 -2.25 5.15 -0.13
N GLU A 33 -1.78 5.92 0.86
CA GLU A 33 -1.51 5.43 2.21
C GLU A 33 -2.73 5.68 3.12
N GLY A 34 -3.06 4.72 3.97
CA GLY A 34 -4.05 4.89 5.04
C GLY A 34 -5.48 5.03 4.55
N SER A 35 -5.81 4.35 3.45
CA SER A 35 -7.21 4.17 3.02
C SER A 35 -7.94 3.13 3.88
N ASP A 36 -9.27 3.11 3.81
CA ASP A 36 -10.12 2.12 4.48
C ASP A 36 -10.13 0.73 3.81
N VAL A 37 -9.34 0.55 2.74
CA VAL A 37 -9.20 -0.73 2.03
C VAL A 37 -8.05 -1.54 2.62
N HIS A 38 -8.39 -2.63 3.30
CA HIS A 38 -7.44 -3.57 3.90
C HIS A 38 -7.47 -4.92 3.17
N HIS A 39 -6.52 -5.15 2.27
CA HIS A 39 -6.44 -6.43 1.53
C HIS A 39 -6.17 -7.65 2.42
N CYS A 40 -5.57 -7.42 3.60
CA CYS A 40 -5.24 -8.49 4.54
C CYS A 40 -6.39 -8.86 5.49
N ASP A 41 -7.44 -8.04 5.56
CA ASP A 41 -8.62 -8.28 6.38
C ASP A 41 -9.87 -8.41 5.50
N PRO A 42 -10.29 -9.64 5.15
CA PRO A 42 -11.64 -9.83 4.68
C PRO A 42 -12.56 -9.65 5.89
N GLN A 43 -13.18 -8.47 6.05
CA GLN A 43 -14.10 -8.11 7.14
C GLN A 43 -15.26 -9.11 7.29
N ARG A 44 -14.96 -10.28 7.87
CA ARG A 44 -15.85 -11.43 7.96
C ARG A 44 -16.42 -11.48 9.35
N VAL A 45 -17.75 -11.43 9.41
CA VAL A 45 -18.48 -11.73 10.63
C VAL A 45 -18.38 -13.22 10.90
N MET A 46 -17.78 -13.57 12.04
CA MET A 46 -17.60 -14.94 12.48
C MET A 46 -18.55 -15.23 13.64
N ARG A 47 -18.93 -16.50 13.79
CA ARG A 47 -19.81 -16.95 14.87
C ARG A 47 -19.12 -18.05 15.65
N ASN A 48 -19.11 -17.92 16.98
CA ASN A 48 -18.57 -18.97 17.84
C ASN A 48 -19.64 -20.06 18.09
N GLU A 49 -19.23 -21.16 18.74
CA GLU A 49 -20.09 -22.32 18.99
C GLU A 49 -21.32 -22.00 19.87
N VAL A 50 -21.22 -20.99 20.73
CA VAL A 50 -22.32 -20.52 21.59
C VAL A 50 -23.18 -19.42 20.93
N GLY A 51 -22.92 -19.11 19.66
CA GLY A 51 -23.72 -18.18 18.85
C GLY A 51 -23.37 -16.70 19.00
N GLY A 52 -22.30 -16.37 19.73
CA GLY A 52 -21.72 -15.03 19.80
C GLY A 52 -21.09 -14.61 18.48
N VAL A 53 -21.26 -13.33 18.15
CA VAL A 53 -20.78 -12.72 16.90
C VAL A 53 -19.50 -11.94 17.19
N TYR A 54 -18.48 -12.14 16.37
CA TYR A 54 -17.20 -11.42 16.48
C TYR A 54 -16.63 -11.11 15.10
N THR A 55 -15.76 -10.12 15.05
CA THR A 55 -14.92 -9.78 13.89
C THR A 55 -13.47 -9.97 14.29
N MET A 56 -12.65 -10.50 13.37
CA MET A 56 -11.20 -10.53 13.57
C MET A 56 -10.62 -9.32 12.87
N ASP A 57 -9.80 -8.57 13.60
CA ASP A 57 -9.09 -7.42 13.06
C ASP A 57 -7.64 -7.84 12.75
N TRP A 58 -7.25 -7.78 11.48
CA TRP A 58 -5.94 -8.20 11.01
C TRP A 58 -5.09 -6.99 10.62
N HIS A 59 -4.30 -6.46 11.56
CA HIS A 59 -3.45 -5.29 11.32
C HIS A 59 -2.17 -5.55 10.48
N ARG A 60 -2.13 -6.60 9.63
CA ARG A 60 -0.92 -6.95 8.85
C ARG A 60 -0.62 -5.95 7.73
N CYS A 61 -1.62 -5.18 7.33
CA CYS A 61 -1.54 -4.23 6.24
C CYS A 61 -1.80 -2.81 6.71
N ASP A 62 -1.55 -2.51 7.99
CA ASP A 62 -1.69 -1.16 8.52
C ASP A 62 -0.33 -0.44 8.56
N PRO A 63 -0.24 0.82 8.08
CA PRO A 63 -1.25 1.50 7.25
C PRO A 63 -1.37 0.84 5.87
N SER A 64 -2.57 0.87 5.28
CA SER A 64 -2.78 0.35 3.93
C SER A 64 -1.95 1.15 2.93
N LEU A 65 -1.37 0.48 1.93
CA LEU A 65 -0.60 1.13 0.86
C LEU A 65 -1.02 0.54 -0.49
N VAL A 66 -1.78 1.33 -1.25
CA VAL A 66 -2.42 0.88 -2.50
C VAL A 66 -1.79 1.57 -3.70
N ALA A 67 -1.40 0.82 -4.73
CA ALA A 67 -0.68 1.35 -5.89
C ALA A 67 -1.56 1.58 -7.12
N PHE A 68 -1.26 2.63 -7.87
CA PHE A 68 -1.96 3.05 -9.09
C PHE A 68 -0.97 3.48 -10.18
N GLY A 69 -1.30 3.17 -11.42
CA GLY A 69 -0.52 3.56 -12.59
C GLY A 69 -0.60 5.05 -12.94
N SER A 70 -1.56 5.79 -12.40
CA SER A 70 -1.69 7.23 -12.61
C SER A 70 -2.16 7.97 -11.36
N ARG A 71 -1.83 9.26 -11.29
CA ARG A 71 -2.20 10.14 -10.18
C ARG A 71 -3.70 10.38 -10.13
N GLU A 72 -4.35 10.43 -11.29
CA GLU A 72 -5.79 10.63 -11.42
C GLU A 72 -6.56 9.44 -10.83
N ALA A 73 -6.10 8.22 -11.08
CA ALA A 73 -6.68 7.01 -10.50
C ALA A 73 -6.50 6.98 -8.97
N ALA A 74 -5.31 7.32 -8.48
CA ALA A 74 -5.04 7.44 -7.06
C ALA A 74 -5.91 8.51 -6.38
N ALA A 75 -6.10 9.68 -7.00
CA ALA A 75 -6.94 10.75 -6.48
C ALA A 75 -8.44 10.39 -6.49
N ALA A 76 -8.91 9.71 -7.54
CA ALA A 76 -10.27 9.21 -7.62
C ALA A 76 -10.56 8.14 -6.53
N PHE A 77 -9.58 7.27 -6.27
CA PHE A 77 -9.64 6.31 -5.18
C PHE A 77 -9.63 7.00 -3.81
N GLN A 78 -8.72 7.96 -3.61
CA GLN A 78 -8.63 8.75 -2.36
C GLN A 78 -9.95 9.45 -2.03
N THR A 79 -10.65 9.99 -3.04
CA THR A 79 -11.94 10.66 -2.85
C THR A 79 -13.00 9.70 -2.29
N GLN A 80 -12.93 8.41 -2.62
CA GLN A 80 -13.89 7.38 -2.21
C GLN A 80 -13.50 6.71 -0.89
N HIS A 81 -12.20 6.47 -0.68
CA HIS A 81 -11.66 5.60 0.38
C HIS A 81 -10.82 6.35 1.42
N GLY A 82 -10.64 7.66 1.25
CA GLY A 82 -9.76 8.47 2.08
C GLY A 82 -8.28 8.19 1.84
N GLY A 83 -7.46 8.46 2.86
CA GLY A 83 -6.01 8.31 2.79
C GLY A 83 -5.29 9.47 2.12
N ARG A 84 -4.01 9.27 1.81
CA ARG A 84 -3.09 10.28 1.27
C ARG A 84 -2.38 9.78 0.02
N VAL A 85 -2.53 10.51 -1.08
CA VAL A 85 -1.83 10.23 -2.34
C VAL A 85 -0.35 10.65 -2.23
N MET A 86 0.56 9.77 -2.64
CA MET A 86 2.01 9.93 -2.55
C MET A 86 2.71 9.35 -3.78
N SER A 87 3.93 9.82 -4.05
CA SER A 87 4.88 9.16 -4.96
C SER A 87 5.65 8.04 -4.25
N PHE A 88 6.33 7.21 -5.04
CA PHE A 88 7.21 6.16 -4.49
C PHE A 88 8.31 6.70 -3.58
N ALA A 89 8.91 7.84 -3.92
CA ALA A 89 9.97 8.45 -3.11
C ALA A 89 9.43 8.86 -1.74
N GLU A 90 8.26 9.51 -1.70
CA GLU A 90 7.62 9.90 -0.45
C GLU A 90 7.19 8.68 0.38
N ALA A 91 6.67 7.64 -0.27
CA ALA A 91 6.26 6.40 0.41
C ALA A 91 7.45 5.69 1.06
N LYS A 92 8.62 5.65 0.39
CA LYS A 92 9.85 5.10 1.00
C LYS A 92 10.28 5.86 2.25
N GLU A 93 10.24 7.19 2.20
CA GLU A 93 10.65 8.00 3.35
C GLU A 93 9.68 7.82 4.52
N ALA A 94 8.37 7.67 4.27
CA ALA A 94 7.38 7.42 5.32
C ALA A 94 7.69 6.14 6.13
N VAL A 95 8.19 5.09 5.48
CA VAL A 95 8.51 3.80 6.12
C VAL A 95 9.78 3.86 6.97
N LYS A 96 10.72 4.77 6.70
CA LYS A 96 11.97 4.89 7.47
C LYS A 96 11.79 5.49 8.87
N ILE A 97 10.61 6.05 9.17
CA ILE A 97 10.32 6.77 10.41
C ILE A 97 9.58 5.85 11.43
N HIS A 98 9.53 4.55 11.17
CA HIS A 98 9.03 3.52 12.10
C HIS A 98 10.13 2.50 12.43
#